data_AF-A0A2V5Z4C5-F1
#
_entry.id   AF-A0A2V5Z4C5-F1
#
_cell.length_a   1.000
_cell.length_b   1.000
_cell.length_c   1.000
_cell.angle_alpha   90.00
_cell.angle_beta   90.00
_cell.angle_gamma   90.00
#
_symmetry.space_group_name_H-M   'P 1'
#
loop_
_entity.id
_entity.type
_entity.pdbx_description
1 polymer ?
#
loop_
_entity_poly.entity_id
_entity_poly.type
_entity_poly.pdbx_seq_one_letter_code
_entity_poly.pdbx_strand_id
1 'polypeptide(L)'
;MTAGFAQNENPSKAFGVDQLVSKNIEAKGGADALNALKSLRLSGKMLVQQGQIQLAYLQTKKRPGEVRTEGALQGMTQVEAYDGKEGWRVSPFFGRRDPERMSADDLKALQEQAEIDGPLVDWKEKGSTIEYLGTEEVDGTLAHKLKVVRKNGDVSFVYLDPDHFLEFRILTQRTRHGAYEEVETDLGDYEKTAGVFIPTSIESGRKGDPDKRKIIIDKVEANVPVDDTIFHFPGQISLPQPQR
;
A
#
# COMPACT_ATOMS: atom_id res chain seq x y z
N MET A 1 54.64 8.98 23.83
CA MET A 1 53.93 8.61 22.59
C MET A 1 52.45 8.61 22.89
N THR A 2 51.80 9.72 22.56
CA THR A 2 50.37 9.99 22.74
C THR A 2 49.71 9.85 21.39
N ALA A 3 48.77 8.92 21.27
CA ALA A 3 47.83 8.87 20.15
C ALA A 3 46.44 8.68 20.76
N GLY A 4 45.78 9.81 21.05
CA GLY A 4 44.35 9.83 21.28
C GLY A 4 43.67 9.74 19.93
N PHE A 5 42.94 8.66 19.68
CA PHE A 5 41.98 8.61 18.58
C PHE A 5 40.80 9.48 18.97
N ALA A 6 40.69 10.65 18.33
CA ALA A 6 39.49 11.45 18.37
C ALA A 6 38.36 10.65 17.68
N GLN A 7 37.33 10.29 18.45
CA GLN A 7 36.03 9.96 17.88
C GLN A 7 35.50 11.22 17.23
N ASN A 8 35.43 11.23 15.90
CA ASN A 8 34.62 12.20 15.17
C ASN A 8 33.15 11.82 15.41
N GLU A 9 32.59 12.25 16.54
CA GLU A 9 31.15 12.42 16.64
C GLU A 9 30.76 13.54 15.69
N ASN A 10 30.19 13.18 14.55
CA ASN A 10 29.56 14.12 13.65
C ASN A 10 28.11 14.27 14.16
N PRO A 11 27.70 15.37 14.82
CA PRO A 11 26.34 15.55 15.27
C PRO A 11 25.49 16.00 14.08
N SER A 12 25.33 15.14 13.06
CA SER A 12 24.15 15.28 12.22
C SER A 12 22.96 15.00 13.13
N LYS A 13 22.00 15.93 13.25
CA LYS A 13 20.71 15.64 13.87
C LYS A 13 20.14 14.41 13.17
N ALA A 14 20.33 13.22 13.75
CA ALA A 14 19.66 12.03 13.28
C ALA A 14 18.18 12.31 13.43
N PHE A 15 17.43 12.24 12.33
CA PHE A 15 16.00 12.40 12.39
C PHE A 15 15.43 11.40 13.41
N GLY A 16 14.54 11.87 14.28
CA GLY A 16 13.72 10.98 15.10
C GLY A 16 12.64 10.32 14.24
N VAL A 17 12.15 9.14 14.68
CA VAL A 17 11.03 8.44 14.02
C VAL A 17 9.82 9.36 13.86
N ASP A 18 9.38 10.01 14.94
CA ASP A 18 8.22 10.90 14.90
C ASP A 18 8.43 12.10 13.93
N GLN A 19 9.68 12.56 13.78
CA GLN A 19 10.00 13.64 12.84
C GLN A 19 9.91 13.18 11.38
N LEU A 20 10.40 11.99 11.04
CA LEU A 20 10.27 11.43 9.69
C LEU A 20 8.81 11.16 9.33
N VAL A 21 8.05 10.60 10.28
CA VAL A 21 6.62 10.35 10.09
C VAL A 21 5.85 11.66 9.90
N SER A 22 6.12 12.70 10.70
CA SER A 22 5.49 14.02 10.53
C SER A 22 5.80 14.61 9.15
N LYS A 23 7.07 14.53 8.70
CA LYS A 23 7.47 15.02 7.39
C LYS A 23 6.81 14.27 6.25
N ASN A 24 6.67 12.95 6.36
CA ASN A 24 5.95 12.15 5.38
C ASN A 24 4.45 12.52 5.33
N ILE A 25 3.80 12.70 6.49
CA ILE A 25 2.41 13.16 6.57
C ILE A 25 2.23 14.53 5.91
N GLU A 26 3.12 15.47 6.20
CA GLU A 26 3.12 16.81 5.58
C GLU A 26 3.31 16.71 4.05
N ALA A 27 4.30 15.92 3.61
CA ALA A 27 4.58 15.71 2.18
C ALA A 27 3.40 15.08 1.44
N LYS A 28 2.66 14.17 2.08
CA LYS A 28 1.43 13.58 1.53
C LYS A 28 0.28 14.57 1.41
N GLY A 29 0.33 15.74 2.04
CA GLY A 29 -0.74 16.74 2.01
C GLY A 29 -1.26 17.17 3.40
N GLY A 30 -0.69 16.63 4.48
CA GLY A 30 -1.06 16.93 5.85
C GLY A 30 -2.17 16.05 6.41
N ALA A 31 -2.21 15.94 7.74
CA ALA A 31 -3.12 15.05 8.46
C ALA A 31 -4.60 15.36 8.16
N ASP A 32 -4.98 16.63 8.07
CA ASP A 32 -6.38 17.02 7.81
C ASP A 32 -6.86 16.55 6.44
N ALA A 33 -6.04 16.70 5.39
CA ALA A 33 -6.38 16.27 4.05
C ALA A 33 -6.48 14.74 3.96
N LEU A 34 -5.53 14.01 4.57
CA LEU A 34 -5.55 12.56 4.67
C LEU A 34 -6.81 12.05 5.40
N ASN A 35 -7.15 12.67 6.54
CA ASN A 35 -8.34 12.34 7.32
C ASN A 35 -9.64 12.64 6.58
N ALA A 36 -9.66 13.67 5.72
CA ALA A 36 -10.80 14.04 4.90
C ALA A 36 -11.06 13.08 3.73
N LEU A 37 -10.07 12.30 3.29
CA LEU A 37 -10.27 11.25 2.30
C LEU A 37 -11.04 10.08 2.92
N LYS A 38 -12.28 9.87 2.47
CA LYS A 38 -13.15 8.76 2.88
C LYS A 38 -13.24 7.65 1.85
N SER A 39 -13.04 7.98 0.57
CA SER A 39 -12.99 7.00 -0.52
C SER A 39 -12.06 7.48 -1.63
N LEU A 40 -11.54 6.52 -2.39
CA LEU A 40 -10.78 6.74 -3.62
C LEU A 40 -11.30 5.79 -4.69
N ARG A 41 -11.44 6.30 -5.92
CA ARG A 41 -11.58 5.49 -7.13
C ARG A 41 -10.41 5.80 -8.07
N LEU A 42 -9.62 4.77 -8.37
CA LEU A 42 -8.41 4.83 -9.18
C LEU A 42 -8.64 4.01 -10.44
N SER A 43 -8.59 4.62 -11.62
CA SER A 43 -8.75 3.90 -12.88
C SER A 43 -7.55 4.08 -13.79
N GLY A 44 -7.17 3.03 -14.50
CA GLY A 44 -6.09 3.09 -15.47
C GLY A 44 -5.80 1.73 -16.08
N LYS A 45 -4.52 1.34 -16.09
CA LYS A 45 -4.05 0.07 -16.67
C LYS A 45 -3.16 -0.71 -15.73
N MET A 46 -3.27 -2.03 -15.81
CA MET A 46 -2.39 -2.99 -15.16
C MET A 46 -1.62 -3.75 -16.22
N LEU A 47 -0.30 -3.75 -16.11
CA LEU A 47 0.65 -4.43 -16.98
C LEU A 47 1.22 -5.64 -16.24
N VAL A 48 1.14 -6.81 -16.86
CA VAL A 48 1.67 -8.08 -16.33
C VAL A 48 2.44 -8.82 -17.41
N GLN A 49 3.18 -9.87 -17.04
CA GLN A 49 4.07 -10.61 -17.97
C GLN A 49 5.03 -9.66 -18.69
N GLN A 50 5.78 -8.88 -17.91
CA GLN A 50 6.71 -7.87 -18.42
C GLN A 50 6.05 -6.87 -19.39
N GLY A 51 4.76 -6.58 -19.17
CA GLY A 51 3.97 -5.65 -19.98
C GLY A 51 3.41 -6.23 -21.27
N GLN A 52 3.56 -7.53 -21.54
CA GLN A 52 2.96 -8.19 -22.70
C GLN A 52 1.43 -8.23 -22.62
N ILE A 53 0.87 -8.24 -21.41
CA ILE A 53 -0.56 -8.22 -21.19
C ILE A 53 -0.95 -6.94 -20.46
N GLN A 54 -1.91 -6.23 -21.03
CA GLN A 54 -2.51 -5.03 -20.44
C GLN A 54 -3.97 -5.29 -20.07
N LEU A 55 -4.31 -5.15 -18.80
CA LEU A 55 -5.67 -5.18 -18.28
C LEU A 55 -6.15 -3.75 -18.00
N ALA A 56 -7.44 -3.49 -18.22
CA ALA A 56 -8.07 -2.31 -17.63
C ALA A 56 -8.07 -2.46 -16.11
N TYR A 57 -7.68 -1.41 -15.40
CA TYR A 57 -7.54 -1.40 -13.95
C TYR A 57 -8.59 -0.48 -13.33
N LEU A 58 -9.23 -0.98 -12.27
CA LEU A 58 -10.07 -0.19 -11.40
C LEU A 58 -9.81 -0.59 -9.95
N GLN A 59 -9.53 0.36 -9.08
CA GLN A 59 -9.49 0.15 -7.64
C GLN A 59 -10.40 1.14 -6.94
N THR A 60 -11.22 0.63 -6.03
CA THR A 60 -12.04 1.44 -5.13
C THR A 60 -11.59 1.15 -3.70
N LYS A 61 -11.23 2.19 -2.96
CA LYS A 61 -10.95 2.13 -1.52
C LYS A 61 -12.01 2.92 -0.76
N LYS A 62 -12.41 2.44 0.41
CA LYS A 62 -13.33 3.15 1.31
C LYS A 62 -12.89 2.96 2.76
N ARG A 63 -12.94 4.01 3.56
CA ARG A 63 -12.73 3.91 5.01
C ARG A 63 -13.89 3.14 5.67
N PRO A 64 -13.62 2.30 6.69
CA PRO A 64 -12.39 2.28 7.49
C PRO A 64 -11.25 1.37 6.96
N GLY A 65 -11.47 0.57 5.93
CA GLY A 65 -10.47 -0.38 5.45
C GLY A 65 -11.00 -1.36 4.42
N GLU A 66 -11.83 -0.87 3.51
CA GLU A 66 -12.44 -1.64 2.44
C GLU A 66 -11.71 -1.37 1.12
N VAL A 67 -11.50 -2.42 0.34
CA VAL A 67 -10.88 -2.30 -0.98
C VAL A 67 -11.48 -3.28 -1.95
N ARG A 68 -11.60 -2.87 -3.20
CA ARG A 68 -11.92 -3.72 -4.34
C ARG A 68 -11.01 -3.35 -5.49
N THR A 69 -10.34 -4.33 -6.06
CA THR A 69 -9.46 -4.20 -7.21
C THR A 69 -9.97 -5.08 -8.34
N GLU A 70 -10.03 -4.53 -9.54
CA GLU A 70 -10.46 -5.21 -10.76
C GLU A 70 -9.38 -5.11 -11.85
N GLY A 71 -9.17 -6.22 -12.55
CA GLY A 71 -8.36 -6.31 -13.76
C GLY A 71 -9.18 -6.95 -14.88
N ALA A 72 -9.48 -6.21 -15.94
CA ALA A 72 -10.35 -6.67 -17.02
C ALA A 72 -9.63 -6.79 -18.36
N LEU A 73 -9.89 -7.89 -19.08
CA LEU A 73 -9.38 -8.17 -20.41
C LEU A 73 -10.39 -9.03 -21.19
N GLN A 74 -10.76 -8.60 -22.41
CA GLN A 74 -11.62 -9.37 -23.32
C GLN A 74 -12.94 -9.86 -22.70
N GLY A 75 -13.59 -9.02 -21.90
CA GLY A 75 -14.86 -9.35 -21.23
C GLY A 75 -14.73 -10.26 -20.01
N MET A 76 -13.51 -10.63 -19.61
CA MET A 76 -13.22 -11.31 -18.34
C MET A 76 -12.70 -10.30 -17.33
N THR A 77 -13.18 -10.38 -16.08
CA THR A 77 -12.76 -9.50 -14.99
C THR A 77 -12.28 -10.33 -13.81
N GLN A 78 -10.98 -10.20 -13.49
CA GLN A 78 -10.45 -10.64 -12.21
C GLN A 78 -10.84 -9.62 -11.14
N VAL A 79 -11.25 -10.11 -9.97
CA VAL A 79 -11.64 -9.29 -8.82
C VAL A 79 -10.92 -9.79 -7.58
N GLU A 80 -10.46 -8.87 -6.75
CA GLU A 80 -10.14 -9.10 -5.35
C GLU A 80 -10.83 -8.02 -4.52
N ALA A 81 -11.47 -8.39 -3.42
CA ALA A 81 -12.18 -7.46 -2.56
C ALA A 81 -12.05 -7.84 -1.08
N TYR A 82 -12.09 -6.84 -0.22
CA TYR A 82 -12.02 -6.95 1.24
C TYR A 82 -12.95 -5.91 1.85
N ASP A 83 -13.80 -6.34 2.79
CA ASP A 83 -14.82 -5.50 3.44
C ASP A 83 -14.40 -4.97 4.84
N GLY A 84 -13.12 -5.10 5.18
CA GLY A 84 -12.63 -4.82 6.53
C GLY A 84 -12.71 -6.01 7.50
N LYS A 85 -13.30 -7.14 7.08
CA LYS A 85 -13.39 -8.38 7.88
C LYS A 85 -13.05 -9.61 7.05
N GLU A 86 -13.73 -9.79 5.92
CA GLU A 86 -13.61 -10.91 5.01
C GLU A 86 -13.22 -10.41 3.63
N GLY A 87 -12.67 -11.29 2.80
CA GLY A 87 -12.37 -10.95 1.42
C GLY A 87 -12.60 -12.13 0.49
N TRP A 88 -12.68 -11.80 -0.78
CA TRP A 88 -13.05 -12.73 -1.83
C TRP A 88 -12.40 -12.36 -3.15
N ARG A 89 -12.33 -13.33 -4.05
CA ARG A 89 -11.76 -13.14 -5.37
C ARG A 89 -12.51 -13.91 -6.45
N VAL A 90 -12.32 -13.46 -7.69
CA VAL A 90 -12.71 -14.14 -8.93
C VAL A 90 -11.50 -14.14 -9.85
N SER A 91 -11.09 -15.30 -10.38
CA SER A 91 -9.83 -15.47 -11.12
C SER A 91 -10.07 -16.14 -12.48
N PRO A 92 -10.76 -15.45 -13.42
CA PRO A 92 -11.26 -16.07 -14.63
C PRO A 92 -10.13 -16.50 -15.59
N PHE A 93 -8.99 -15.80 -15.56
CA PHE A 93 -7.80 -16.14 -16.35
C PHE A 93 -7.13 -17.45 -15.93
N PHE A 94 -7.43 -17.93 -14.72
CA PHE A 94 -6.96 -19.22 -14.18
C PHE A 94 -8.09 -20.25 -14.09
N GLY A 95 -9.18 -20.05 -14.84
CA GLY A 95 -10.30 -20.99 -14.95
C GLY A 95 -11.32 -20.95 -13.80
N ARG A 96 -11.07 -20.20 -12.72
CA ARG A 96 -12.01 -20.03 -11.60
C ARG A 96 -12.88 -18.80 -11.82
N ARG A 97 -14.10 -19.03 -12.32
CA ARG A 97 -15.05 -17.95 -12.64
C ARG A 97 -16.01 -17.63 -11.49
N ASP A 98 -16.19 -18.55 -10.56
CA ASP A 98 -17.05 -18.34 -9.41
C ASP A 98 -16.29 -17.58 -8.30
N PRO A 99 -16.98 -16.69 -7.54
CA PRO A 99 -16.39 -16.04 -6.37
C PRO A 99 -15.98 -17.05 -5.30
N GLU A 100 -14.78 -16.89 -4.75
CA GLU A 100 -14.28 -17.69 -3.63
C GLU A 100 -13.79 -16.79 -2.49
N ARG A 101 -14.02 -17.24 -1.25
CA ARG A 101 -13.52 -16.57 -0.04
C ARG A 101 -12.01 -16.78 0.08
N MET A 102 -11.32 -15.75 0.55
CA MET A 102 -9.86 -15.76 0.77
C MET A 102 -9.52 -16.20 2.19
N SER A 103 -8.37 -16.85 2.37
CA SER A 103 -7.86 -17.21 3.69
C SER A 103 -7.33 -15.99 4.43
N ALA A 104 -7.20 -16.06 5.77
CA ALA A 104 -6.62 -14.97 6.56
C ALA A 104 -5.21 -14.56 6.08
N ASP A 105 -4.38 -15.51 5.68
CA ASP A 105 -3.04 -15.24 5.11
C ASP A 105 -3.12 -14.45 3.80
N ASP A 106 -4.07 -14.80 2.92
CA ASP A 106 -4.27 -14.09 1.64
C ASP A 106 -4.87 -12.68 1.85
N LEU A 107 -5.60 -12.44 2.95
CA LEU A 107 -6.19 -11.14 3.27
C LEU A 107 -5.17 -10.08 3.68
N LYS A 108 -3.99 -10.46 4.19
CA LYS A 108 -2.99 -9.51 4.71
C LYS A 108 -2.57 -8.48 3.65
N ALA A 109 -2.43 -8.90 2.39
CA ALA A 109 -2.10 -8.00 1.29
C ALA A 109 -3.26 -7.03 0.96
N LEU A 110 -4.52 -7.50 1.03
CA LEU A 110 -5.69 -6.64 0.81
C LEU A 110 -5.91 -5.64 1.95
N GLN A 111 -5.60 -6.04 3.20
CA GLN A 111 -5.64 -5.14 4.36
C GLN A 111 -4.71 -3.94 4.15
N GLU A 112 -3.47 -4.21 3.73
CA GLU A 112 -2.50 -3.15 3.41
C GLU A 112 -2.94 -2.32 2.20
N GLN A 113 -3.48 -2.97 1.17
CA GLN A 113 -4.00 -2.27 -0.01
C GLN A 113 -5.20 -1.38 0.34
N ALA A 114 -6.01 -1.72 1.34
CA ALA A 114 -7.13 -0.92 1.80
C ALA A 114 -6.71 0.34 2.56
N GLU A 115 -5.48 0.40 3.08
CA GLU A 115 -4.96 1.59 3.72
C GLU A 115 -4.82 2.73 2.69
N ILE A 116 -5.56 3.81 2.90
CA ILE A 116 -5.43 5.05 2.11
C ILE A 116 -4.16 5.80 2.50
N ASP A 117 -3.84 5.79 3.78
CA ASP A 117 -2.77 6.63 4.36
C ASP A 117 -1.39 5.97 4.31
N GLY A 118 -1.33 4.68 4.01
CA GLY A 118 -0.12 3.89 4.05
C GLY A 118 0.35 3.56 5.48
N PRO A 119 1.55 2.96 5.60
CA PRO A 119 1.99 2.28 6.82
C PRO A 119 2.45 3.21 7.95
N LEU A 120 2.68 4.50 7.68
CA LEU A 120 3.27 5.44 8.65
C LEU A 120 2.22 6.26 9.41
N VAL A 121 1.09 6.57 8.77
CA VAL A 121 0.03 7.39 9.38
C VAL A 121 -0.70 6.56 10.43
N ASP A 122 -0.92 7.16 11.60
CA ASP A 122 -1.59 6.57 12.78
C ASP A 122 -1.00 5.20 13.16
N TRP A 123 0.32 5.04 13.01
CA TRP A 123 0.99 3.76 13.21
C TRP A 123 0.79 3.20 14.62
N LYS A 124 0.68 4.06 15.64
CA LYS A 124 0.44 3.68 17.05
C LYS A 124 -0.97 3.14 17.23
N GLU A 125 -1.96 3.83 16.67
CA GLU A 125 -3.38 3.48 16.70
C GLU A 125 -3.63 2.16 15.93
N LYS A 126 -2.89 1.95 14.84
CA LYS A 126 -2.86 0.68 14.09
C LYS A 126 -2.14 -0.46 14.84
N GLY A 127 -1.47 -0.16 15.95
CA GLY A 127 -0.74 -1.13 16.77
C GLY A 127 0.59 -1.59 16.17
N SER A 128 1.21 -0.76 15.34
CA SER A 128 2.53 -1.00 14.77
C SER A 128 3.64 -0.43 15.67
N THR A 129 4.89 -0.77 15.36
CA THR A 129 6.08 -0.07 15.88
C THR A 129 6.95 0.40 14.72
N ILE A 130 7.67 1.51 14.90
CA ILE A 130 8.56 2.06 13.89
C ILE A 130 9.96 2.30 14.47
N GLU A 131 10.97 1.88 13.73
CA GLU A 131 12.40 2.10 14.01
C GLU A 131 13.05 2.79 12.81
N TYR A 132 13.84 3.83 13.04
CA TYR A 132 14.64 4.46 11.99
C TYR A 132 16.01 3.80 11.92
N LEU A 133 16.35 3.26 10.75
CA LEU A 133 17.57 2.48 10.52
C LEU A 133 18.71 3.29 9.90
N GLY A 134 18.52 4.61 9.74
CA GLY A 134 19.47 5.47 9.04
C GLY A 134 19.13 5.62 7.55
N THR A 135 20.09 6.17 6.82
CA THR A 135 19.99 6.30 5.36
C THR A 135 20.59 5.10 4.66
N GLU A 136 19.99 4.68 3.55
CA GLU A 136 20.45 3.57 2.70
C GLU A 136 20.37 3.98 1.24
N GLU A 137 21.36 3.59 0.43
CA GLU A 137 21.29 3.75 -1.03
C GLU A 137 20.55 2.56 -1.63
N VAL A 138 19.47 2.82 -2.36
CA VAL A 138 18.63 1.84 -3.03
C VAL A 138 18.53 2.21 -4.50
N ASP A 139 19.04 1.35 -5.39
CA ASP A 139 19.06 1.57 -6.85
C ASP A 139 19.62 2.95 -7.25
N GLY A 140 20.68 3.39 -6.57
CA GLY A 140 21.33 4.69 -6.80
C GLY A 140 20.62 5.90 -6.19
N THR A 141 19.55 5.67 -5.42
CA THR A 141 18.80 6.73 -4.70
C THR A 141 19.05 6.59 -3.20
N LEU A 142 19.58 7.64 -2.55
CA LEU A 142 19.70 7.69 -1.10
C LEU A 142 18.30 7.80 -0.48
N ALA A 143 18.04 7.10 0.62
CA ALA A 143 16.71 7.05 1.24
C ALA A 143 16.77 7.00 2.76
N HIS A 144 15.78 7.60 3.44
CA HIS A 144 15.56 7.28 4.85
C HIS A 144 14.84 5.94 4.98
N LYS A 145 15.43 5.00 5.72
CA LYS A 145 14.87 3.66 5.91
C LYS A 145 14.18 3.52 7.26
N LEU A 146 12.87 3.30 7.22
CA LEU A 146 12.04 3.03 8.40
C LEU A 146 11.62 1.57 8.41
N LYS A 147 11.86 0.86 9.52
CA LYS A 147 11.32 -0.47 9.75
C LYS A 147 10.01 -0.34 10.52
N VAL A 148 8.93 -0.86 9.95
CA VAL A 148 7.58 -0.91 10.52
C VAL A 148 7.26 -2.35 10.86
N VAL A 149 7.07 -2.67 12.14
CA VAL A 149 6.53 -3.98 12.56
C VAL A 149 5.03 -3.81 12.77
N ARG A 150 4.21 -4.46 11.94
CA ARG A 150 2.76 -4.35 11.98
C ARG A 150 2.17 -5.20 13.10
N LYS A 151 0.94 -4.87 13.52
CA LYS A 151 0.17 -5.64 14.52
C LYS A 151 0.02 -7.13 14.18
N ASN A 152 -0.03 -7.46 12.88
CA ASN A 152 -0.15 -8.84 12.40
C ASN A 152 1.19 -9.61 12.34
N GLY A 153 2.30 -8.98 12.74
CA GLY A 153 3.64 -9.55 12.75
C GLY A 153 4.43 -9.37 11.45
N ASP A 154 3.81 -8.88 10.37
CA ASP A 154 4.50 -8.58 9.12
C ASP A 154 5.44 -7.38 9.33
N VAL A 155 6.57 -7.38 8.62
CA VAL A 155 7.58 -6.31 8.71
C VAL A 155 7.63 -5.59 7.37
N SER A 156 7.57 -4.26 7.38
CA SER A 156 7.84 -3.43 6.20
C SER A 156 9.05 -2.57 6.40
N PHE A 157 9.90 -2.48 5.39
CA PHE A 157 10.89 -1.42 5.27
C PHE A 157 10.34 -0.37 4.32
N VAL A 158 10.08 0.83 4.84
CA VAL A 158 9.60 1.99 4.09
C VAL A 158 10.79 2.89 3.79
N TYR A 159 11.01 3.16 2.51
CA TYR A 159 12.09 4.00 2.01
C TYR A 159 11.51 5.33 1.56
N LEU A 160 11.87 6.39 2.28
CA LEU A 160 11.45 7.75 1.99
C LEU A 160 12.53 8.48 1.20
N ASP A 161 12.09 9.22 0.18
CA ASP A 161 12.94 10.19 -0.50
C ASP A 161 13.48 11.22 0.51
N PRO A 162 14.78 11.54 0.51
CA PRO A 162 15.41 12.38 1.54
C PRO A 162 15.02 13.85 1.43
N ASP A 163 14.56 14.29 0.25
CA ASP A 163 14.20 15.68 -0.01
C ASP A 163 12.69 15.90 0.11
N HIS A 164 11.90 14.95 -0.40
CA HIS A 164 10.45 15.05 -0.50
C HIS A 164 9.71 14.25 0.57
N PHE A 165 10.35 13.31 1.27
CA PHE A 165 9.77 12.48 2.33
C PHE A 165 8.57 11.62 1.92
N LEU A 166 8.31 11.47 0.62
CA LEU A 166 7.36 10.50 0.08
C LEU A 166 8.02 9.12 -0.01
N GLU A 167 7.23 8.06 0.17
CA GLU A 167 7.71 6.71 -0.08
C GLU A 167 8.02 6.55 -1.56
N PHE A 168 9.16 5.97 -1.91
CA PHE A 168 9.38 5.50 -3.29
C PHE A 168 9.51 3.98 -3.35
N ARG A 169 9.77 3.32 -2.21
CA ARG A 169 9.78 1.87 -2.08
C ARG A 169 9.24 1.41 -0.73
N ILE A 170 8.52 0.30 -0.75
CA ILE A 170 8.14 -0.47 0.43
C ILE A 170 8.55 -1.93 0.18
N LEU A 171 9.36 -2.49 1.09
CA LEU A 171 9.70 -3.90 1.10
C LEU A 171 8.98 -4.60 2.26
N THR A 172 7.98 -5.42 1.95
CA THR A 172 7.21 -6.16 2.95
C THR A 172 7.72 -7.59 3.06
N GLN A 173 8.06 -8.00 4.27
CA GLN A 173 8.43 -9.36 4.65
C GLN A 173 7.28 -9.99 5.42
N ARG A 174 6.80 -11.14 4.97
CA ARG A 174 5.73 -11.89 5.66
C ARG A 174 5.89 -13.39 5.46
N THR A 175 5.23 -14.15 6.32
CA THR A 175 4.99 -15.58 6.10
C THR A 175 3.58 -15.76 5.55
N ARG A 176 3.46 -16.47 4.43
CA ARG A 176 2.20 -16.79 3.76
C ARG A 176 2.15 -18.28 3.47
N HIS A 177 1.14 -18.98 3.98
CA HIS A 177 0.99 -20.45 3.86
C HIS A 177 2.27 -21.21 4.31
N GLY A 178 2.94 -20.71 5.35
CA GLY A 178 4.18 -21.30 5.89
C GLY A 178 5.46 -20.98 5.10
N ALA A 179 5.38 -20.28 3.96
CA ALA A 179 6.52 -19.83 3.20
C ALA A 179 6.84 -18.37 3.50
N TYR A 180 8.13 -18.06 3.66
CA TYR A 180 8.61 -16.69 3.75
C TYR A 180 8.62 -16.02 2.37
N GLU A 181 8.09 -14.80 2.28
CA GLU A 181 8.12 -14.00 1.06
C GLU A 181 8.56 -12.56 1.34
N GLU A 182 9.34 -12.00 0.41
CA GLU A 182 9.66 -10.57 0.34
C GLU A 182 8.97 -9.98 -0.89
N VAL A 183 8.08 -9.02 -0.66
CA VAL A 183 7.37 -8.28 -1.72
C VAL A 183 7.92 -6.86 -1.77
N GLU A 184 8.44 -6.47 -2.92
CA GLU A 184 8.90 -5.11 -3.18
C GLU A 184 7.80 -4.35 -3.92
N THR A 185 7.50 -3.14 -3.46
CA THR A 185 6.54 -2.23 -4.10
C THR A 185 7.20 -0.88 -4.30
N ASP A 186 7.39 -0.51 -5.56
CA ASP A 186 7.90 0.78 -6.01
C ASP A 186 6.73 1.74 -6.27
N LEU A 187 6.87 2.98 -5.82
CA LEU A 187 5.85 4.02 -5.85
C LEU A 187 6.42 5.25 -6.54
N GLY A 188 5.67 5.83 -7.47
CA GLY A 188 6.12 7.00 -8.22
C GLY A 188 4.97 7.78 -8.84
N ASP A 189 5.35 8.81 -9.59
CA ASP A 189 4.44 9.70 -10.32
C ASP A 189 3.30 10.20 -9.42
N TYR A 190 3.66 10.79 -8.28
CA TYR A 190 2.69 11.27 -7.31
C TYR A 190 1.88 12.44 -7.87
N GLU A 191 0.55 12.31 -7.84
CA GLU A 191 -0.37 13.37 -8.24
C GLU A 191 -1.24 13.84 -7.08
N LYS A 192 -1.54 15.15 -7.06
CA LYS A 192 -2.32 15.75 -5.98
C LYS A 192 -3.82 15.71 -6.30
N THR A 193 -4.59 14.97 -5.49
CA THR A 193 -6.05 14.91 -5.57
C THR A 193 -6.67 15.19 -4.19
N ALA A 194 -7.65 16.10 -4.14
CA ALA A 194 -8.30 16.51 -2.89
C ALA A 194 -7.32 16.89 -1.77
N GLY A 195 -6.21 17.52 -2.13
CA GLY A 195 -5.18 17.96 -1.18
C GLY A 195 -4.09 16.92 -0.88
N VAL A 196 -4.26 15.67 -1.28
CA VAL A 196 -3.36 14.55 -0.97
C VAL A 196 -2.57 14.11 -2.19
N PHE A 197 -1.26 13.87 -2.03
CA PHE A 197 -0.41 13.26 -3.05
C PHE A 197 -0.57 11.73 -3.04
N ILE A 198 -1.01 11.18 -4.17
CA ILE A 198 -1.31 9.76 -4.36
C ILE A 198 -0.39 9.23 -5.47
N PRO A 199 0.30 8.09 -5.27
CA PRO A 199 1.14 7.51 -6.32
C PRO A 199 0.28 7.04 -7.49
N THR A 200 0.66 7.41 -8.72
CA THR A 200 -0.04 6.98 -9.94
C THR A 200 0.74 5.95 -10.76
N SER A 201 2.01 5.70 -10.41
CA SER A 201 2.80 4.57 -10.89
C SER A 201 3.15 3.66 -9.72
N ILE A 202 2.75 2.39 -9.81
CA ILE A 202 2.97 1.39 -8.76
C ILE A 202 3.49 0.13 -9.42
N GLU A 203 4.66 -0.34 -9.02
CA GLU A 203 5.23 -1.61 -9.49
C GLU A 203 5.44 -2.55 -8.31
N SER A 204 4.93 -3.77 -8.39
CA SER A 204 4.91 -4.67 -7.23
C SER A 204 5.09 -6.13 -7.63
N GLY A 205 5.90 -6.85 -6.86
CA GLY A 205 6.16 -8.28 -7.04
C GLY A 205 7.16 -8.81 -6.02
N ARG A 206 7.60 -10.06 -6.20
CA ARG A 206 8.67 -10.61 -5.36
C ARG A 206 9.94 -9.78 -5.53
N LYS A 207 10.65 -9.54 -4.44
CA LYS A 207 11.90 -8.77 -4.46
C LYS A 207 12.89 -9.39 -5.46
N GLY A 208 13.42 -8.57 -6.36
CA GLY A 208 14.37 -8.99 -7.40
C GLY A 208 13.77 -9.79 -8.56
N ASP A 209 12.46 -10.06 -8.57
CA ASP A 209 11.78 -10.70 -9.70
C ASP A 209 11.61 -9.66 -10.82
N PRO A 210 12.10 -9.90 -12.05
CA PRO A 210 11.93 -8.97 -13.16
C PRO A 210 10.49 -8.93 -13.70
N ASP A 211 9.64 -9.91 -13.38
CA ASP A 211 8.23 -9.94 -13.79
C ASP A 211 7.32 -9.38 -12.68
N LYS A 212 7.49 -8.09 -12.38
CA LYS A 212 6.58 -7.37 -11.49
C LYS A 212 5.34 -6.91 -12.24
N ARG A 213 4.22 -6.85 -11.53
CA ARG A 213 3.02 -6.16 -12.04
C ARG A 213 3.23 -4.66 -11.92
N LYS A 214 2.94 -3.92 -13.00
CA LYS A 214 2.92 -2.46 -13.00
C LYS A 214 1.51 -1.93 -13.15
N ILE A 215 1.14 -0.94 -12.36
CA ILE A 215 -0.15 -0.24 -12.39
C ILE A 215 0.15 1.21 -12.75
N ILE A 216 -0.54 1.73 -13.76
CA ILE A 216 -0.49 3.13 -14.15
C ILE A 216 -1.91 3.67 -14.03
N ILE A 217 -2.09 4.65 -13.16
CA ILE A 217 -3.37 5.29 -12.88
C ILE A 217 -3.52 6.49 -13.79
N ASP A 218 -4.58 6.49 -14.61
CA ASP A 218 -4.89 7.59 -15.53
C ASP A 218 -5.87 8.59 -14.89
N LYS A 219 -6.61 8.18 -13.85
CA LYS A 219 -7.56 9.04 -13.12
C LYS A 219 -7.66 8.67 -11.64
N VAL A 220 -7.66 9.70 -10.80
CA VAL A 220 -7.92 9.61 -9.36
C VAL A 220 -9.18 10.41 -9.03
N GLU A 221 -10.14 9.79 -8.35
CA GLU A 221 -11.35 10.44 -7.88
C GLU A 221 -11.48 10.24 -6.37
N ALA A 222 -11.52 11.33 -5.61
CA ALA A 222 -11.63 11.31 -4.17
C ALA A 222 -13.08 11.54 -3.71
N ASN A 223 -13.45 10.89 -2.61
CA ASN A 223 -14.72 11.10 -1.91
C ASN A 223 -15.97 10.87 -2.79
N VAL A 224 -15.86 10.00 -3.79
CA VAL A 224 -17.02 9.55 -4.57
C VAL A 224 -17.93 8.67 -3.69
N PRO A 225 -19.26 8.73 -3.87
CA PRO A 225 -20.16 7.76 -3.27
C PRO A 225 -19.78 6.34 -3.68
N VAL A 226 -19.69 5.43 -2.71
CA VAL A 226 -19.37 4.01 -2.92
C VAL A 226 -20.41 3.16 -2.22
N ASP A 227 -20.99 2.23 -2.98
CA ASP A 227 -21.91 1.22 -2.47
C ASP A 227 -21.12 0.09 -1.79
N ASP A 228 -21.41 -0.19 -0.52
CA ASP A 228 -20.68 -1.18 0.28
C ASP A 228 -20.84 -2.61 -0.25
N THR A 229 -21.92 -2.87 -0.99
CA THR A 229 -22.18 -4.20 -1.54
C THR A 229 -21.10 -4.66 -2.51
N ILE A 230 -20.29 -3.76 -3.08
CA ILE A 230 -19.20 -4.14 -3.98
C ILE A 230 -18.04 -4.84 -3.24
N PHE A 231 -17.91 -4.60 -1.92
CA PHE A 231 -16.85 -5.20 -1.11
C PHE A 231 -17.27 -6.56 -0.53
N HIS A 232 -18.58 -6.76 -0.33
CA HIS A 232 -19.11 -7.99 0.25
C HIS A 232 -19.04 -9.18 -0.71
N PHE A 233 -18.96 -10.38 -0.15
CA PHE A 233 -19.07 -11.61 -0.93
C PHE A 233 -20.38 -11.62 -1.73
N PRO A 234 -20.37 -11.92 -3.05
CA PRO A 234 -21.58 -11.88 -3.87
C PRO A 234 -22.71 -12.75 -3.30
N GLY A 235 -23.92 -12.17 -3.22
CA GLY A 235 -25.09 -12.82 -2.62
C GLY A 235 -25.26 -12.57 -1.11
N GLN A 236 -24.30 -11.90 -0.46
CA GLN A 236 -24.43 -11.44 0.93
C GLN A 236 -25.03 -10.02 0.97
N ILE A 237 -26.37 -9.93 1.02
CA ILE A 237 -27.05 -8.64 1.25
C ILE A 237 -27.10 -8.41 2.76
N SER A 238 -26.31 -7.46 3.25
CA SER A 238 -26.42 -6.93 4.61
C SER A 238 -27.64 -6.00 4.66
N LEU A 239 -28.79 -6.48 5.12
CA LEU A 239 -29.89 -5.59 5.45
C LEU A 239 -29.44 -4.69 6.62
N PRO A 240 -29.67 -3.36 6.56
CA PRO A 240 -29.33 -2.47 7.66
C PRO A 240 -30.04 -2.94 8.92
N GLN A 241 -29.28 -3.15 10.01
CA GLN A 241 -29.88 -3.47 11.30
C GLN A 241 -30.71 -2.26 11.75
N PRO A 242 -31.98 -2.46 12.17
CA PRO A 242 -32.76 -1.38 12.74
C PRO A 242 -32.06 -0.89 14.01
N GLN A 243 -31.83 0.42 14.08
CA GLN A 243 -31.35 1.07 15.30
C GLN A 243 -32.31 0.69 16.44
N ARG A 244 -31.77 0.08 17.51
CA ARG A 244 -32.48 -0.09 18.78
C ARG A 244 -32.36 1.17 19.61
#